data_AF-K2G808-F1
#
_entry.id   AF-K2G808-F1
#
_cell.length_a   1.000
_cell.length_b   1.000
_cell.length_c   1.000
_cell.angle_alpha   90.00
_cell.angle_beta   90.00
_cell.angle_gamma   90.00
#
_symmetry.space_group_name_H-M   'P 1'
#
loop_
_entity.id
_entity.type
_entity.pdbx_description
1 polymer ?
#
loop_
_entity_poly.entity_id
_entity_poly.type
_entity_poly.pdbx_seq_one_letter_code
_entity_poly.pdbx_strand_id
1 'polypeptide(L)'
;MTAVIGVVLVVIFHITVSEVVLKRKWGIEPDRTGMTWAGRDKRFVVLEVFLLIAAFTFLFLTGGADGMFFVVPLLLAAYFLSQVIEARRRDDGDRSYYYDGLAVLSLLLMTLFSFLGTV
;
A
#
# COMPACT_ATOMS: atom_id res chain seq x y z
N MET A 1 -20.73 9.05 7.07
CA MET A 1 -20.51 9.88 5.85
C MET A 1 -19.06 10.30 5.68
N THR A 2 -18.38 10.72 6.75
CA THR A 2 -16.99 11.19 6.73
C THR A 2 -16.00 10.17 6.15
N ALA A 3 -16.12 8.88 6.51
CA ALA A 3 -15.27 7.81 5.96
C ALA A 3 -15.41 7.70 4.43
N VAL A 4 -16.64 7.70 3.90
CA VAL A 4 -16.91 7.57 2.47
C VAL A 4 -16.33 8.75 1.70
N ILE A 5 -16.58 9.99 2.17
CA ILE A 5 -16.05 11.20 1.54
C ILE A 5 -14.52 11.20 1.58
N GLY A 6 -13.93 10.83 2.73
CA GLY A 6 -12.49 10.73 2.91
C GLY A 6 -11.84 9.75 1.93
N VAL A 7 -12.39 8.54 1.80
CA VAL A 7 -11.89 7.52 0.85
C VAL A 7 -11.97 8.05 -0.59
N VAL A 8 -13.07 8.67 -1.00
CA VAL A 8 -13.22 9.26 -2.35
C VAL A 8 -12.16 10.32 -2.61
N LEU A 9 -11.91 11.22 -1.65
CA LEU A 9 -10.87 12.24 -1.77
C LEU A 9 -9.48 11.63 -1.91
N VAL A 10 -9.18 10.56 -1.16
CA VAL A 10 -7.90 9.86 -1.25
C VAL A 10 -7.74 9.18 -2.61
N VAL A 11 -8.80 8.60 -3.19
CA VAL A 11 -8.74 8.02 -4.55
C VAL A 11 -8.43 9.10 -5.58
N ILE A 12 -9.12 10.26 -5.52
CA ILE A 12 -8.87 11.38 -6.43
C ILE A 12 -7.43 11.88 -6.29
N PHE A 13 -6.95 12.05 -5.05
CA PHE A 13 -5.58 12.42 -4.76
C PHE A 13 -4.59 11.42 -5.36
N HIS A 14 -4.78 10.12 -5.12
CA HIS A 14 -3.92 9.06 -5.62
C HIS A 14 -3.80 9.09 -7.15
N ILE A 15 -4.94 9.15 -7.85
CA ILE A 15 -4.98 9.22 -9.32
C ILE A 15 -4.27 10.48 -9.82
N THR A 16 -4.51 11.63 -9.17
CA THR A 16 -3.92 12.91 -9.58
C THR A 16 -2.41 12.90 -9.43
N VAL A 17 -1.89 12.44 -8.29
CA VAL A 17 -0.43 12.39 -8.06
C VAL A 17 0.23 11.37 -8.99
N SER A 18 -0.38 10.19 -9.15
CA SER A 18 0.08 9.14 -10.06
C SER A 18 0.21 9.64 -11.52
N GLU A 19 -0.86 10.22 -12.07
CA GLU A 19 -0.90 10.60 -13.49
C GLU A 19 -0.21 11.95 -13.76
N VAL A 20 -0.44 12.97 -12.92
CA VAL A 20 0.06 14.32 -13.19
C VAL A 20 1.48 14.53 -12.70
N VAL A 21 1.81 14.02 -11.51
CA VAL A 21 3.12 14.26 -10.90
C VAL A 21 4.11 13.18 -11.32
N LEU A 22 3.82 11.91 -11.01
CA LEU A 22 4.79 10.83 -11.22
C LEU A 22 4.99 10.56 -12.71
N LYS A 23 3.91 10.39 -13.47
CA LYS A 23 3.98 10.06 -14.89
C LYS A 23 4.29 11.27 -15.77
N ARG A 24 3.48 12.33 -15.75
CA ARG A 24 3.63 13.47 -16.68
C ARG A 24 4.78 14.40 -16.33
N LYS A 25 4.93 14.77 -15.05
CA LYS A 25 5.95 15.75 -14.63
C LYS A 25 7.32 15.11 -14.42
N TRP A 26 7.37 13.91 -13.85
CA TRP A 26 8.62 13.24 -13.50
C TRP A 26 9.02 12.09 -14.43
N GLY A 27 8.15 11.69 -15.37
CA GLY A 27 8.46 10.65 -16.35
C GLY A 27 8.71 9.28 -15.73
N ILE A 28 8.21 9.03 -14.52
CA ILE A 28 8.39 7.77 -13.81
C ILE A 28 7.30 6.82 -14.25
N GLU A 29 7.68 5.66 -14.76
CA GLU A 29 6.74 4.59 -15.10
C GLU A 29 6.54 3.64 -13.91
N PRO A 30 5.33 3.10 -13.70
CA PRO A 30 5.09 2.09 -12.69
C PRO A 30 5.81 0.80 -13.09
N ASP A 31 6.59 0.24 -12.17
CA ASP A 31 7.26 -1.03 -12.42
C ASP A 31 6.25 -2.18 -12.44
N ARG A 32 6.34 -3.02 -13.47
CA ARG A 32 5.50 -4.20 -13.66
C ARG A 32 6.12 -5.46 -13.05
N THR A 33 7.39 -5.41 -12.64
CA THR A 33 8.11 -6.60 -12.16
C THR A 33 7.93 -6.91 -10.67
N GLY A 34 7.31 -6.00 -9.90
CA GLY A 34 6.98 -6.20 -8.48
C GLY A 34 6.17 -7.47 -8.16
N MET A 35 5.50 -8.08 -9.15
CA MET A 35 4.76 -9.35 -8.99
C MET A 35 5.62 -10.62 -9.07
N THR A 36 6.89 -10.54 -9.50
CA THR A 36 7.75 -11.73 -9.64
C THR A 36 8.69 -11.89 -8.45
N TRP A 37 8.60 -13.04 -7.77
CA TRP A 37 9.44 -13.38 -6.61
C TRP A 37 10.88 -13.77 -6.98
N ALA A 38 11.16 -13.94 -8.28
CA ALA A 38 12.46 -14.33 -8.79
C ALA A 38 13.45 -13.14 -8.72
N GLY A 39 14.59 -13.35 -8.05
CA GLY A 39 15.65 -12.32 -7.91
C GLY A 39 15.43 -11.31 -6.77
N ARG A 40 14.32 -11.40 -6.02
CA ARG A 40 14.07 -10.57 -4.83
C ARG A 40 14.94 -11.01 -3.64
N ASP A 41 15.26 -10.09 -2.73
CA ASP A 41 15.96 -10.45 -1.49
C ASP A 41 15.02 -11.30 -0.61
N LYS A 42 15.50 -12.48 -0.22
CA LYS A 42 14.77 -13.47 0.58
C LYS A 42 14.25 -12.90 1.91
N ARG A 43 14.88 -11.87 2.47
CA ARG A 43 14.43 -11.21 3.71
C ARG A 43 13.09 -10.51 3.53
N PHE A 44 12.88 -9.83 2.40
CA PHE A 44 11.62 -9.14 2.08
C PHE A 44 10.53 -10.15 1.73
N VAL A 45 10.89 -11.20 0.98
CA VAL A 45 10.03 -12.36 0.70
C VAL A 45 9.48 -12.98 1.99
N VAL A 46 10.34 -13.24 2.98
CA VAL A 46 9.93 -13.80 4.28
C VAL A 46 9.03 -12.83 5.04
N LEU A 47 9.34 -11.53 5.02
CA LEU A 47 8.52 -10.50 5.68
C LEU A 47 7.11 -10.43 5.08
N GLU A 48 6.97 -10.44 3.75
CA GLU A 48 5.67 -10.42 3.07
C GLU A 48 4.83 -11.65 3.41
N VAL A 49 5.44 -12.85 3.41
CA VAL A 49 4.75 -14.08 3.81
C VAL A 49 4.28 -14.00 5.26
N PHE A 50 5.10 -13.46 6.16
CA PHE A 50 4.72 -13.27 7.57
C PHE A 50 3.57 -12.28 7.73
N LEU A 51 3.60 -11.15 7.00
CA LEU A 51 2.50 -10.18 6.98
C LEU A 51 1.20 -10.80 6.46
N LEU A 52 1.28 -11.64 5.43
CA LEU A 52 0.13 -12.35 4.88
C LEU A 52 -0.46 -13.35 5.88
N ILE A 53 0.40 -14.12 6.57
CA ILE A 53 -0.02 -15.06 7.61
C ILE A 53 -0.66 -14.31 8.78
N ALA A 54 -0.08 -13.20 9.22
CA ALA A 54 -0.64 -12.35 10.28
C ALA A 54 -2.00 -11.80 9.87
N ALA A 55 -2.15 -11.36 8.62
CA ALA A 55 -3.42 -10.91 8.05
C ALA A 55 -4.49 -12.00 8.12
N PHE A 56 -4.22 -13.18 7.57
CA PHE A 56 -5.18 -14.29 7.55
C PHE A 56 -5.51 -14.80 8.96
N THR A 57 -4.51 -14.91 9.84
CA THR A 57 -4.71 -15.31 11.24
C THR A 57 -5.62 -14.33 11.95
N PHE A 58 -5.40 -13.03 11.76
CA PHE A 58 -6.25 -12.00 12.37
C PHE A 58 -7.68 -12.05 11.84
N LEU A 59 -7.87 -12.14 10.51
CA LEU A 59 -9.18 -12.28 9.87
C LEU A 59 -9.93 -13.52 10.41
N PHE A 60 -9.21 -14.63 10.61
CA PHE A 60 -9.78 -15.88 11.11
C PHE A 60 -10.19 -15.78 12.59
N LEU A 61 -9.38 -15.13 13.43
CA LEU A 61 -9.63 -14.99 14.87
C LEU A 61 -10.76 -14.00 15.21
N THR A 62 -11.02 -13.03 14.34
CA THR A 62 -11.95 -11.92 14.64
C THR A 62 -13.35 -12.09 14.06
N GLY A 63 -13.63 -13.16 13.30
CA GLY A 63 -14.99 -13.69 13.11
C GLY A 63 -15.97 -12.90 12.25
N GLY A 64 -15.57 -11.83 11.55
CA GLY A 64 -16.43 -11.12 10.59
C GLY A 64 -16.11 -9.63 10.41
N ALA A 65 -16.48 -9.07 9.25
CA ALA A 65 -16.04 -7.79 8.71
C ALA A 65 -16.35 -6.53 9.57
N ASP A 66 -17.27 -6.63 10.53
CA ASP A 66 -17.88 -5.47 11.18
C ASP A 66 -16.92 -4.66 12.08
N GLY A 67 -15.78 -5.23 12.47
CA GLY A 67 -14.69 -4.51 13.18
C GLY A 67 -13.39 -4.36 12.37
N MET A 68 -13.35 -4.79 11.11
CA MET A 68 -12.09 -5.07 10.38
C MET A 68 -11.73 -4.09 9.28
N PHE A 69 -12.57 -3.07 9.02
CA PHE A 69 -12.42 -2.21 7.84
C PHE A 69 -11.05 -1.49 7.77
N PHE A 70 -10.37 -1.30 8.90
CA PHE A 70 -9.08 -0.63 8.98
C PHE A 70 -7.86 -1.57 8.90
N VAL A 71 -8.03 -2.87 9.18
CA VAL A 71 -6.90 -3.82 9.30
C VAL A 71 -6.35 -4.20 7.94
N VAL A 72 -7.23 -4.47 6.98
CA VAL A 72 -6.85 -4.81 5.60
C VAL A 72 -6.02 -3.69 4.95
N PRO A 73 -6.47 -2.42 4.92
CA PRO A 73 -5.66 -1.35 4.35
C PRO A 73 -4.35 -1.08 5.14
N LEU A 74 -4.31 -1.31 6.46
CA LEU A 74 -3.06 -1.22 7.23
C LEU A 74 -2.05 -2.31 6.86
N LEU A 75 -2.50 -3.55 6.67
CA LEU A 75 -1.65 -4.68 6.24
C LEU A 75 -1.15 -4.48 4.81
N LEU A 76 -2.00 -4.00 3.91
CA LEU A 76 -1.59 -3.60 2.57
C LEU A 76 -0.57 -2.47 2.61
N ALA A 77 -0.75 -1.48 3.50
CA ALA A 77 0.25 -0.41 3.67
C ALA A 77 1.60 -0.97 4.14
N ALA A 78 1.62 -1.93 5.07
CA ALA A 78 2.84 -2.60 5.50
C ALA A 78 3.50 -3.40 4.36
N TYR A 79 2.70 -4.08 3.54
CA TYR A 79 3.16 -4.79 2.35
C TYR A 79 3.83 -3.84 1.35
N PHE A 80 3.14 -2.79 0.90
CA PHE A 80 3.71 -1.82 -0.04
C PHE A 80 4.90 -1.07 0.56
N LEU A 81 4.93 -0.82 1.87
CA LEU A 81 6.08 -0.18 2.53
C LEU A 81 7.32 -1.07 2.45
N SER A 82 7.15 -2.39 2.58
CA SER A 82 8.25 -3.33 2.38
C SER A 82 8.81 -3.26 0.96
N GLN A 83 7.94 -3.07 -0.05
CA GLN A 83 8.34 -2.89 -1.45
C GLN A 83 9.08 -1.57 -1.66
N VAL A 84 8.62 -0.46 -1.08
CA VAL A 84 9.33 0.84 -1.13
C VAL A 84 10.74 0.70 -0.59
N ILE A 85 10.91 0.03 0.55
CA ILE A 85 12.21 -0.15 1.19
C ILE A 85 13.10 -1.06 0.34
N GLU A 86 12.53 -2.10 -0.27
CA GLU A 86 13.26 -3.01 -1.14
C GLU A 86 13.68 -2.33 -2.45
N ALA A 87 12.78 -1.63 -3.13
CA ALA A 87 13.03 -0.92 -4.38
C ALA A 87 14.10 0.17 -4.19
N ARG A 88 14.06 0.91 -3.07
CA ARG A 88 15.13 1.85 -2.69
C ARG A 88 16.51 1.20 -2.52
N ARG A 89 16.57 -0.12 -2.29
CA ARG A 89 17.81 -0.88 -2.15
C ARG A 89 18.25 -1.59 -3.43
N ARG A 90 17.39 -1.72 -4.46
CA ARG A 90 17.68 -2.52 -5.66
C ARG A 90 18.53 -1.80 -6.70
N ASP A 91 18.33 -0.51 -6.93
CA ASP A 91 19.18 0.28 -7.85
C ASP A 91 18.92 1.79 -7.75
N ASP A 92 19.92 2.64 -7.99
CA ASP A 92 19.80 4.12 -7.95
C ASP A 92 18.91 4.70 -9.07
N GLY A 93 18.65 3.89 -10.12
CA GLY A 93 17.83 4.27 -11.27
C GLY A 93 16.34 3.89 -11.15
N ASP A 94 15.98 2.98 -10.25
CA ASP A 94 14.61 2.53 -10.09
C ASP A 94 13.83 3.56 -9.24
N ARG A 95 12.99 4.35 -9.91
CA ARG A 95 12.12 5.34 -9.26
C ARG A 95 10.69 4.82 -9.07
N SER A 96 10.43 3.56 -9.36
CA SER A 96 9.08 2.98 -9.21
C SER A 96 8.59 3.00 -7.75
N TYR A 97 9.52 3.01 -6.78
CA TYR A 97 9.20 3.12 -5.35
C TYR A 97 8.36 4.35 -4.99
N TYR A 98 8.32 5.40 -5.83
CA TYR A 98 7.41 6.53 -5.61
C TYR A 98 5.94 6.14 -5.78
N TYR A 99 5.62 5.21 -6.68
CA TYR A 99 4.26 4.67 -6.82
C TYR A 99 3.90 3.78 -5.63
N ASP A 100 4.81 2.92 -5.20
CA ASP A 100 4.59 2.09 -4.01
C ASP A 100 4.43 2.97 -2.77
N GLY A 101 5.24 4.02 -2.63
CA GLY A 101 5.15 4.98 -1.55
C GLY A 101 3.84 5.77 -1.57
N LEU A 102 3.37 6.15 -2.76
CA LEU A 102 2.06 6.77 -2.92
C LEU A 102 0.93 5.80 -2.53
N ALA A 103 1.05 4.51 -2.85
CA ALA A 103 0.10 3.48 -2.44
C ALA A 103 0.07 3.31 -0.92
N VAL A 104 1.23 3.24 -0.24
CA VAL A 104 1.33 3.21 1.23
C VAL A 104 0.62 4.42 1.85
N LEU A 105 0.95 5.63 1.38
CA LEU A 105 0.37 6.86 1.90
C LEU A 105 -1.15 6.88 1.70
N SER A 106 -1.63 6.44 0.54
CA SER A 106 -3.06 6.41 0.22
C SER A 106 -3.80 5.41 1.11
N LEU A 107 -3.24 4.22 1.32
CA LEU A 107 -3.82 3.21 2.20
C LEU A 107 -3.84 3.66 3.67
N LEU A 108 -2.78 4.34 4.13
CA LEU A 108 -2.75 4.94 5.46
C LEU A 108 -3.86 6.00 5.62
N LEU A 109 -4.01 6.91 4.66
CA LEU A 109 -5.05 7.93 4.69
C LEU A 109 -6.46 7.31 4.66
N MET A 110 -6.69 6.30 3.80
CA MET A 110 -7.96 5.55 3.78
C MET A 110 -8.26 4.91 5.14
N THR A 111 -7.24 4.32 5.79
CA THR A 111 -7.36 3.73 7.12
C THR A 111 -7.76 4.78 8.15
N LEU A 112 -7.10 5.95 8.14
CA LEU A 112 -7.39 7.05 9.06
C LEU A 112 -8.80 7.62 8.86
N PHE A 113 -9.23 7.85 7.62
CA PHE A 113 -10.59 8.31 7.34
C PHE A 113 -11.66 7.28 7.72
N SER A 114 -11.36 5.99 7.54
CA SER A 114 -12.25 4.92 7.96
C SER A 114 -12.40 4.89 9.48
N PHE A 115 -11.29 5.04 10.22
CA PHE A 115 -11.30 5.12 11.68
C PHE A 115 -12.04 6.36 12.21
N LEU A 116 -11.82 7.53 11.60
CA LEU A 116 -12.52 8.77 11.94
C LEU A 116 -14.02 8.73 11.67
N GLY A 117 -14.48 7.89 10.73
CA GLY A 117 -15.90 7.74 10.45
C GLY A 117 -16.61 6.66 11.27
N THR A 118 -15.87 5.90 12.08
CA THR A 118 -16.41 4.91 13.04
C THR A 118 -16.59 5.48 14.45
N VAL A 119 -16.01 6.65 14.73
CA VAL A 119 -16.21 7.45 15.96
C VAL A 119 -17.31 8.47 15.73
#